data_AF-A0A495X7S5-F1
#
_entry.id   AF-A0A495X7S5-F1
#
_cell.length_a   1.000
_cell.length_b   1.000
_cell.length_c   1.000
_cell.angle_alpha   90.00
_cell.angle_beta   90.00
_cell.angle_gamma   90.00
#
_symmetry.space_group_name_H-M   'P 1'
#
loop_
_entity.id
_entity.type
_entity.pdbx_description
1 polymer ?
#
loop_
_entity_poly.entity_id
_entity_poly.type
_entity_poly.pdbx_seq_one_letter_code
_entity_poly.pdbx_strand_id
1 'polypeptide(L)'
;MSQSGVEVVAPAVSEVERIAADTDPVVRNLRITHCYHLLSKALAARTGGSANWCTFAVWASKQVGQTIRQEDLVRTLERLSDPASVELLVSALRRVAPLPFDTASSLVRQAVVAVANLDGVSAAAARGNLKVFEEIAHEFARFLAHTGPIEEFTAALRPGEPPEGQHYLRQAFTRYHRAMATTDPKQRAESLLLANIEVGLHEQTRLQPEITAALEGPVVDPAALERRLLDLLLPGNRLVKCLRRVALTVMGRRGPIRTATERLSHHARALARQAVTRHLMTLALPDELLDLSEDLPASFPPLLTELSDPELLALLARVDPTPDSLTDTAAGDWSDLSDRMHYIADMFRCHAQRTALLDPPFTPEQVAAMAEGRRPSGRL
;
A
#
# COMPACT_ATOMS: atom_id res chain seq x y z
N MET A 1 25.54 -30.16 -12.46
CA MET A 1 26.23 -29.55 -11.30
C MET A 1 25.15 -29.18 -10.29
N SER A 2 25.00 -30.00 -9.24
CA SER A 2 24.03 -29.76 -8.18
C SER A 2 24.32 -28.42 -7.51
N GLN A 3 23.41 -27.46 -7.61
CA GLN A 3 23.39 -26.35 -6.67
C GLN A 3 23.10 -26.95 -5.30
N SER A 4 24.08 -26.84 -4.40
CA SER A 4 23.92 -27.07 -2.97
C SER A 4 22.69 -26.31 -2.49
N GLY A 5 21.64 -27.02 -2.09
CA GLY A 5 20.42 -26.44 -1.55
C GLY A 5 20.75 -25.71 -0.26
N VAL A 6 20.85 -24.38 -0.34
CA VAL A 6 20.81 -23.53 0.84
C VAL A 6 19.42 -23.75 1.45
N GLU A 7 19.39 -24.35 2.63
CA GLU A 7 18.15 -24.54 3.37
C GLU A 7 17.48 -23.18 3.57
N VAL A 8 16.28 -23.02 3.04
CA VAL A 8 15.52 -21.77 3.19
C VAL A 8 15.02 -21.72 4.62
N VAL A 9 15.75 -21.01 5.49
CA VAL A 9 15.37 -20.81 6.89
C VAL A 9 14.21 -19.81 6.95
N ALA A 10 13.08 -20.26 7.50
CA ALA A 10 11.94 -19.38 7.75
C ALA A 10 12.27 -18.38 8.88
N PRO A 11 11.83 -17.11 8.77
CA PRO A 11 11.93 -16.15 9.87
C PRO A 11 11.27 -16.67 11.13
N ALA A 12 11.90 -16.45 12.28
CA ALA A 12 11.33 -16.77 13.58
C ALA A 12 10.30 -15.72 14.01
N VAL A 13 9.37 -16.10 14.89
CA VAL A 13 8.39 -15.18 15.49
C VAL A 13 9.07 -13.97 16.14
N SER A 14 10.17 -14.20 16.87
CA SER A 14 10.95 -13.13 17.51
C SER A 14 11.58 -12.16 16.52
N GLU A 15 11.86 -12.59 15.29
CA GLU A 15 12.34 -11.71 14.22
C GLU A 15 11.21 -10.80 13.71
N VAL A 16 10.00 -11.35 13.52
CA VAL A 16 8.81 -10.57 13.16
C VAL A 16 8.54 -9.50 14.23
N GLU A 17 8.53 -9.87 15.51
CA GLU A 17 8.33 -8.95 16.63
C GLU A 17 9.39 -7.84 16.68
N ARG A 18 10.66 -8.19 16.47
CA ARG A 18 11.76 -7.22 16.42
C ARG A 18 11.61 -6.22 15.26
N ILE A 19 11.17 -6.68 14.08
CA ILE A 19 10.93 -5.80 12.94
C ILE A 19 9.73 -4.89 13.22
N ALA A 20 8.63 -5.43 13.75
CA ALA A 20 7.44 -4.67 14.09
C ALA A 20 7.73 -3.51 15.08
N ALA A 21 8.56 -3.79 16.09
CA ALA A 21 8.97 -2.84 17.12
C ALA A 21 9.92 -1.73 16.61
N ASP A 22 10.41 -1.79 15.37
CA ASP A 22 11.28 -0.76 14.81
C ASP A 22 10.50 0.57 14.65
N THR A 23 11.08 1.66 15.15
CA THR A 23 10.40 2.97 15.19
C THR A 23 10.56 3.75 13.90
N ASP A 24 11.56 3.44 13.07
CA ASP A 24 11.71 4.07 11.75
C ASP A 24 10.76 3.38 10.75
N PRO A 25 9.70 4.06 10.29
CA PRO A 25 8.71 3.43 9.40
C PRO A 25 9.29 3.06 8.03
N VAL A 26 10.33 3.75 7.56
CA VAL A 26 10.96 3.48 6.27
C VAL A 26 11.81 2.21 6.36
N VAL A 27 12.72 2.15 7.33
CA VAL A 27 13.58 0.98 7.53
C VAL A 27 12.74 -0.24 7.94
N ARG A 28 11.72 -0.04 8.79
CA ARG A 28 10.76 -1.08 9.14
C ARG A 28 10.05 -1.64 7.91
N ASN A 29 9.51 -0.80 7.03
CA ASN A 29 8.83 -1.29 5.82
C ASN A 29 9.76 -2.13 4.94
N LEU A 30 11.02 -1.70 4.73
CA LEU A 30 12.00 -2.49 3.97
C LEU A 30 12.24 -3.87 4.59
N ARG A 31 12.40 -3.91 5.92
CA ARG A 31 12.55 -5.16 6.68
C ARG A 31 11.29 -6.04 6.61
N ILE A 32 10.10 -5.45 6.69
CA ILE A 32 8.81 -6.14 6.50
C ILE A 32 8.76 -6.78 5.12
N THR A 33 9.04 -6.01 4.06
CA THR A 33 9.04 -6.50 2.68
C THR A 33 10.03 -7.66 2.50
N HIS A 34 11.23 -7.56 3.07
CA HIS A 34 12.20 -8.65 3.01
C HIS A 34 11.77 -9.89 3.82
N CYS A 35 11.18 -9.69 5.01
CA CYS A 35 10.66 -10.78 5.82
C CYS A 35 9.52 -11.54 5.11
N TYR A 36 8.62 -10.83 4.42
CA TYR A 36 7.61 -11.48 3.56
C TYR A 36 8.25 -12.35 2.49
N HIS A 37 9.36 -11.91 1.87
CA HIS A 37 10.07 -12.71 0.88
C HIS A 37 10.63 -13.99 1.48
N LEU A 38 11.23 -13.93 2.68
CA LEU A 38 11.74 -15.11 3.37
C LEU A 38 10.62 -16.10 3.76
N LEU A 39 9.50 -15.60 4.30
CA LEU A 39 8.31 -16.41 4.60
C LEU A 39 7.74 -17.05 3.31
N SER A 40 7.65 -16.26 2.24
CA SER A 40 7.17 -16.69 0.95
C SER A 40 8.01 -17.84 0.39
N LYS A 41 9.35 -17.71 0.40
CA LYS A 41 10.29 -18.74 -0.05
C LYS A 41 10.19 -20.00 0.80
N ALA A 42 10.12 -19.85 2.12
CA ALA A 42 10.01 -20.99 3.04
C ALA A 42 8.73 -21.79 2.83
N LEU A 43 7.60 -21.10 2.63
CA LEU A 43 6.33 -21.75 2.33
C LEU A 43 6.33 -22.40 0.94
N ALA A 44 6.79 -21.68 -0.09
CA ALA A 44 6.87 -22.19 -1.46
C ALA A 44 7.73 -23.46 -1.55
N ALA A 45 8.83 -23.55 -0.78
CA ALA A 45 9.66 -24.74 -0.70
C ALA A 45 8.90 -26.00 -0.20
N ARG A 46 7.82 -25.81 0.57
CA ARG A 46 6.99 -26.89 1.13
C ARG A 46 5.72 -27.16 0.31
N THR A 47 5.33 -26.25 -0.58
CA THR A 47 4.07 -26.33 -1.34
C THR A 47 4.27 -26.44 -2.85
N GLY A 48 5.47 -26.78 -3.31
CA GLY A 48 5.75 -27.05 -4.72
C GLY A 48 6.11 -25.83 -5.57
N GLY A 49 6.52 -24.72 -4.95
CA GLY A 49 7.16 -23.60 -5.63
C GLY A 49 6.22 -22.55 -6.22
N SER A 50 4.91 -22.63 -5.96
CA SER A 50 3.92 -21.63 -6.41
C SER A 50 3.90 -20.38 -5.52
N ALA A 51 3.34 -19.29 -6.06
CA ALA A 51 3.09 -18.07 -5.30
C ALA A 51 2.07 -18.33 -4.19
N ASN A 52 2.33 -17.76 -3.01
CA ASN A 52 1.46 -17.80 -1.83
C ASN A 52 1.14 -16.37 -1.37
N TRP A 53 0.29 -16.20 -0.37
CA TRP A 53 -0.08 -14.86 0.10
C TRP A 53 1.14 -13.99 0.46
N CYS A 54 2.17 -14.55 1.13
CA CYS A 54 3.39 -13.80 1.43
C CYS A 54 4.12 -13.33 0.17
N THR A 55 4.03 -14.09 -0.95
CA THR A 55 4.57 -13.67 -2.25
C THR A 55 3.95 -12.36 -2.71
N PHE A 56 2.62 -12.25 -2.65
CA PHE A 56 1.92 -11.02 -3.04
C PHE A 56 2.16 -9.89 -2.04
N ALA A 57 2.23 -10.21 -0.75
CA ALA A 57 2.55 -9.25 0.31
C ALA A 57 3.92 -8.58 0.13
N VAL A 58 4.92 -9.26 -0.47
CA VAL A 58 6.21 -8.63 -0.84
C VAL A 58 5.97 -7.42 -1.74
N TRP A 59 5.25 -7.62 -2.85
CA TRP A 59 5.07 -6.61 -3.89
C TRP A 59 4.14 -5.49 -3.43
N ALA A 60 3.05 -5.84 -2.73
CA ALA A 60 2.17 -4.87 -2.09
C ALA A 60 2.92 -4.03 -1.04
N SER A 61 3.74 -4.65 -0.18
CA SER A 61 4.52 -3.94 0.84
C SER A 61 5.57 -3.00 0.22
N LYS A 62 6.16 -3.42 -0.91
CA LYS A 62 7.11 -2.60 -1.68
C LYS A 62 6.44 -1.36 -2.28
N GLN A 63 5.24 -1.52 -2.83
CA GLN A 63 4.41 -0.41 -3.30
C GLN A 63 4.04 0.54 -2.17
N VAL A 64 3.54 0.02 -1.05
CA VAL A 64 3.25 0.80 0.16
C VAL A 64 4.48 1.56 0.66
N GLY A 65 5.67 0.96 0.53
CA GLY A 65 6.93 1.59 0.84
C GLY A 65 7.20 2.90 0.09
N GLN A 66 6.79 3.01 -1.18
CA GLN A 66 6.93 4.24 -1.97
C GLN A 66 6.11 5.38 -1.36
N THR A 67 4.90 5.08 -0.89
CA THR A 67 4.03 6.03 -0.20
C THR A 67 4.59 6.43 1.16
N ILE A 68 5.12 5.48 1.95
CA ILE A 68 5.78 5.77 3.23
C ILE A 68 7.00 6.69 3.04
N ARG A 69 7.76 6.50 1.96
CA ARG A 69 8.92 7.34 1.61
C ARG A 69 8.53 8.64 0.90
N GLN A 70 7.23 8.85 0.64
CA GLN A 70 6.66 9.98 -0.08
C GLN A 70 7.22 10.20 -1.50
N GLU A 71 7.81 9.16 -2.12
CA GLU A 71 8.41 9.20 -3.47
C GLU A 71 7.35 9.54 -4.54
N ASP A 72 6.15 9.05 -4.28
CA ASP A 72 4.89 9.20 -4.99
C ASP A 72 4.35 10.63 -5.08
N LEU A 73 4.63 11.41 -4.04
CA LEU A 73 4.01 12.71 -3.86
C LEU A 73 4.82 13.83 -4.51
N VAL A 74 6.13 13.65 -4.65
CA VAL A 74 6.98 14.52 -5.47
C VAL A 74 6.43 14.60 -6.90
N ARG A 75 6.06 13.45 -7.51
CA ARG A 75 5.45 13.40 -8.85
C ARG A 75 4.05 14.04 -8.91
N THR A 76 3.31 14.01 -7.81
CA THR A 76 2.00 14.66 -7.69
C THR A 76 2.12 16.18 -7.62
N LEU A 77 3.13 16.67 -6.89
CA LEU A 77 3.44 18.09 -6.77
C LEU A 77 3.99 18.66 -8.08
N GLU A 78 4.62 17.84 -8.92
CA GLU A 78 4.95 18.20 -10.30
C GLU A 78 3.70 18.46 -11.14
N ARG A 79 2.58 17.76 -10.91
CA ARG A 79 1.31 18.01 -11.63
C ARG A 79 0.57 19.26 -11.14
N LEU A 80 0.74 19.64 -9.88
CA LEU A 80 0.32 20.95 -9.35
C LEU A 80 1.11 22.14 -9.94
N SER A 81 2.11 21.86 -10.80
CA SER A 81 2.86 22.88 -11.54
C SER A 81 2.12 23.47 -12.73
N ASP A 82 0.95 22.93 -13.11
CA ASP A 82 0.19 23.49 -14.22
C ASP A 82 -0.08 24.98 -13.93
N PRO A 83 0.45 25.91 -14.75
CA PRO A 83 0.29 27.34 -14.53
C PRO A 83 -1.17 27.75 -14.33
N ALA A 84 -2.10 27.07 -15.01
CA ALA A 84 -3.53 27.32 -14.91
C ALA A 84 -4.08 27.08 -13.49
N SER A 85 -3.57 26.07 -12.79
CA SER A 85 -4.05 25.71 -11.44
C SER A 85 -3.71 26.76 -10.38
N VAL A 86 -2.60 27.49 -10.54
CA VAL A 86 -2.12 28.47 -9.56
C VAL A 86 -2.31 29.94 -9.99
N GLU A 87 -2.74 30.18 -11.23
CA GLU A 87 -2.78 31.52 -11.86
C GLU A 87 -3.59 32.55 -11.06
N LEU A 88 -4.77 32.17 -10.57
CA LEU A 88 -5.64 33.04 -9.77
C LEU A 88 -4.95 33.50 -8.49
N LEU A 89 -4.25 32.58 -7.81
CA LEU A 89 -3.57 32.88 -6.55
C LEU A 89 -2.27 33.64 -6.79
N VAL A 90 -1.50 33.30 -7.82
CA VAL A 90 -0.33 34.07 -8.24
C VAL A 90 -0.72 35.51 -8.57
N SER A 91 -1.83 35.72 -9.30
CA SER A 91 -2.35 37.05 -9.64
C SER A 91 -2.84 37.83 -8.41
N ALA A 92 -3.38 37.15 -7.39
CA ALA A 92 -3.74 37.78 -6.12
C ALA A 92 -2.50 38.18 -5.31
N LEU A 93 -1.48 37.31 -5.26
CA LEU A 93 -0.23 37.58 -4.54
C LEU A 93 0.58 38.71 -5.19
N ARG A 94 0.62 38.77 -6.52
CA ARG A 94 1.31 39.83 -7.27
C ARG A 94 0.72 41.23 -7.04
N ARG A 95 -0.56 41.32 -6.68
CA ARG A 95 -1.22 42.58 -6.26
C ARG A 95 -0.82 43.01 -4.84
N VAL A 96 -0.26 42.10 -4.05
CA VAL A 96 0.21 42.37 -2.69
C VAL A 96 1.71 42.61 -2.63
N ALA A 97 2.50 41.84 -3.39
CA ALA A 97 3.94 42.01 -3.51
C ALA A 97 4.35 41.91 -4.99
N PRO A 98 5.20 42.83 -5.50
CA PRO A 98 5.65 42.80 -6.89
C PRO A 98 6.70 41.69 -7.08
N LEU A 99 6.22 40.45 -7.20
CA LEU A 99 7.04 39.26 -7.43
C LEU A 99 7.00 38.85 -8.91
N PRO A 100 8.11 38.31 -9.46
CA PRO A 100 8.08 37.56 -10.72
C PRO A 100 7.10 36.40 -10.63
N PHE A 101 6.51 36.00 -11.77
CA PHE A 101 5.53 34.92 -11.83
C PHE A 101 6.12 33.61 -11.28
N ASP A 102 7.33 33.25 -11.70
CA ASP A 102 7.99 31.99 -11.29
C ASP A 102 8.24 31.94 -9.78
N THR A 103 8.64 33.07 -9.18
CA THR A 103 8.83 33.17 -7.73
C THR A 103 7.51 33.01 -6.98
N ALA A 104 6.44 33.69 -7.44
CA ALA A 104 5.13 33.56 -6.82
C ALA A 104 4.55 32.14 -6.97
N SER A 105 4.72 31.52 -8.13
CA SER A 105 4.33 30.13 -8.41
C SER A 105 5.08 29.15 -7.51
N SER A 106 6.40 29.33 -7.34
CA SER A 106 7.22 28.51 -6.44
C SER A 106 6.76 28.61 -4.98
N LEU A 107 6.45 29.82 -4.49
CA LEU A 107 5.93 30.03 -3.13
C LEU A 107 4.56 29.37 -2.92
N VAL A 108 3.67 29.48 -3.91
CA VAL A 108 2.35 28.82 -3.87
C VAL A 108 2.50 27.32 -3.78
N ARG A 109 3.36 26.74 -4.63
CA ARG A 109 3.67 25.31 -4.60
C ARG A 109 4.20 24.88 -3.25
N GLN A 110 5.22 25.58 -2.72
CA GLN A 110 5.79 25.28 -1.42
C GLN A 110 4.73 25.32 -0.30
N ALA A 111 3.79 26.25 -0.37
CA ALA A 111 2.71 26.34 0.59
C ALA A 111 1.74 25.15 0.47
N VAL A 112 1.31 24.78 -0.75
CA VAL A 112 0.42 23.64 -1.01
C VAL A 112 1.04 22.33 -0.51
N VAL A 113 2.31 22.09 -0.83
CA VAL A 113 3.07 20.90 -0.35
C VAL A 113 3.00 20.80 1.17
N ALA A 114 3.29 21.92 1.85
CA ALA A 114 3.36 21.96 3.29
C ALA A 114 2.01 21.74 3.99
N VAL A 115 0.88 21.94 3.29
CA VAL A 115 -0.46 21.82 3.89
C VAL A 115 -1.25 20.61 3.40
N ALA A 116 -0.77 19.85 2.41
CA ALA A 116 -1.51 18.73 1.83
C ALA A 116 -1.65 17.49 2.75
N ASN A 117 -1.16 17.55 3.99
CA ASN A 117 -1.19 16.46 4.98
C ASN A 117 -0.64 15.12 4.46
N LEU A 118 0.45 15.18 3.71
CA LEU A 118 1.08 13.99 3.12
C LEU A 118 1.63 13.04 4.18
N ASP A 119 2.07 13.59 5.31
CA ASP A 119 2.48 12.82 6.48
C ASP A 119 1.34 11.95 7.02
N GLY A 120 0.08 12.42 6.91
CA GLY A 120 -1.09 11.65 7.30
C GLY A 120 -1.30 10.40 6.43
N VAL A 121 -1.12 10.54 5.11
CA VAL A 121 -1.21 9.43 4.14
C VAL A 121 -0.07 8.44 4.36
N SER A 122 1.16 8.93 4.46
CA SER A 122 2.34 8.12 4.77
C SER A 122 2.18 7.36 6.09
N ALA A 123 1.67 8.02 7.13
CA ALA A 123 1.43 7.39 8.43
C ALA A 123 0.29 6.35 8.37
N ALA A 124 -0.78 6.60 7.61
CA ALA A 124 -1.84 5.61 7.40
C ALA A 124 -1.32 4.36 6.69
N ALA A 125 -0.56 4.54 5.62
CA ALA A 125 0.09 3.45 4.88
C ALA A 125 1.07 2.64 5.76
N ALA A 126 1.90 3.33 6.55
CA ALA A 126 2.81 2.69 7.50
C ALA A 126 2.08 1.89 8.58
N ARG A 127 0.98 2.42 9.13
CA ARG A 127 0.15 1.71 10.12
C ARG A 127 -0.52 0.49 9.52
N GLY A 128 -1.09 0.59 8.31
CA GLY A 128 -1.73 -0.53 7.63
C GLY A 128 -0.76 -1.68 7.37
N ASN A 129 0.39 -1.40 6.76
CA ASN A 129 1.41 -2.43 6.49
C ASN A 129 1.96 -3.06 7.79
N LEU A 130 2.15 -2.27 8.85
CA LEU A 130 2.54 -2.80 10.16
C LEU A 130 1.47 -3.71 10.76
N LYS A 131 0.20 -3.28 10.77
CA LYS A 131 -0.94 -4.02 11.33
C LYS A 131 -1.14 -5.39 10.69
N VAL A 132 -0.91 -5.48 9.38
CA VAL A 132 -0.93 -6.76 8.66
C VAL A 132 0.27 -7.61 9.03
N PHE A 133 1.46 -7.02 9.05
CA PHE A 133 2.70 -7.74 9.36
C PHE A 133 2.71 -8.33 10.77
N GLU A 134 2.32 -7.54 11.77
CA GLU A 134 2.30 -7.94 13.19
C GLU A 134 1.42 -9.16 13.46
N GLU A 135 0.36 -9.36 12.68
CA GLU A 135 -0.52 -10.51 12.81
C GLU A 135 -0.19 -11.59 11.79
N ILE A 136 -0.36 -11.29 10.50
CA ILE A 136 -0.37 -12.33 9.47
C ILE A 136 1.04 -12.90 9.31
N ALA A 137 2.08 -12.07 9.27
CA ALA A 137 3.46 -12.57 9.18
C ALA A 137 3.88 -13.33 10.44
N HIS A 138 3.41 -12.92 11.62
CA HIS A 138 3.61 -13.64 12.87
C HIS A 138 3.01 -15.06 12.77
N GLU A 139 1.77 -15.19 12.31
CA GLU A 139 1.12 -16.49 12.17
C GLU A 139 1.81 -17.37 11.10
N PHE A 140 2.30 -16.79 9.99
CA PHE A 140 3.11 -17.54 9.03
C PHE A 140 4.44 -18.03 9.63
N ALA A 141 5.14 -17.20 10.40
CA ALA A 141 6.37 -17.60 11.09
C ALA A 141 6.10 -18.73 12.09
N ARG A 142 5.03 -18.61 12.88
CA ARG A 142 4.57 -19.65 13.82
C ARG A 142 4.21 -20.94 13.09
N PHE A 143 3.47 -20.85 11.99
CA PHE A 143 3.04 -21.98 11.18
C PHE A 143 4.24 -22.74 10.58
N LEU A 144 5.20 -22.01 10.02
CA LEU A 144 6.39 -22.61 9.40
C LEU A 144 7.34 -23.25 10.44
N ALA A 145 7.30 -22.81 11.69
CA ALA A 145 8.02 -23.42 12.79
C ALA A 145 7.25 -24.58 13.46
N HIS A 146 5.94 -24.72 13.21
CA HIS A 146 5.10 -25.74 13.83
C HIS A 146 5.37 -27.13 13.22
N THR A 147 5.59 -28.12 14.09
CA THR A 147 5.86 -29.52 13.69
C THR A 147 4.78 -30.49 14.19
N GLY A 148 3.84 -30.02 15.00
CA GLY A 148 2.75 -30.83 15.55
C GLY A 148 1.54 -30.93 14.60
N PRO A 149 0.44 -31.55 15.07
CA PRO A 149 -0.84 -31.56 14.35
C PRO A 149 -1.34 -30.14 14.04
N ILE A 150 -1.98 -29.97 12.89
CA ILE A 150 -2.50 -28.66 12.44
C ILE A 150 -3.61 -28.14 13.37
N GLU A 151 -4.33 -29.03 14.03
CA GLU A 151 -5.38 -28.74 15.01
C GLU A 151 -4.83 -27.95 16.21
N GLU A 152 -3.62 -28.27 16.67
CA GLU A 152 -2.97 -27.54 17.76
C GLU A 152 -2.61 -26.12 17.34
N PHE A 153 -2.08 -25.95 16.12
CA PHE A 153 -1.76 -24.64 15.58
C PHE A 153 -3.01 -23.77 15.42
N THR A 154 -4.08 -24.35 14.87
CA THR A 154 -5.34 -23.66 14.55
C THR A 154 -6.18 -23.35 15.78
N ALA A 155 -6.09 -24.16 16.85
CA ALA A 155 -6.77 -23.92 18.11
C ALA A 155 -6.28 -22.63 18.81
N ALA A 156 -5.03 -22.22 18.58
CA ALA A 156 -4.47 -20.99 19.12
C ALA A 156 -4.96 -19.71 18.40
N LEU A 157 -5.56 -19.83 17.20
CA LEU A 157 -6.10 -18.69 16.46
C LEU A 157 -7.43 -18.24 17.07
N ARG A 158 -7.61 -16.91 17.18
CA ARG A 158 -8.80 -16.28 17.77
C ARG A 158 -10.07 -16.71 17.02
N PRO A 159 -11.10 -17.19 17.73
CA PRO A 159 -12.36 -17.57 17.09
C PRO A 159 -13.12 -16.34 16.57
N GLY A 160 -14.01 -16.55 15.60
CA GLY A 160 -14.88 -15.52 15.02
C GLY A 160 -14.39 -14.97 13.68
N GLU A 161 -15.26 -14.21 13.02
CA GLU A 161 -14.95 -13.51 11.76
C GLU A 161 -14.00 -12.33 12.00
N PRO A 162 -13.22 -11.92 10.99
CA PRO A 162 -12.53 -10.62 11.03
C PRO A 162 -13.55 -9.46 11.15
N PRO A 163 -13.15 -8.29 11.68
CA PRO A 163 -11.76 -7.93 12.00
C PRO A 163 -11.21 -8.38 13.37
N GLU A 164 -12.06 -8.87 14.28
CA GLU A 164 -11.67 -9.28 15.63
C GLU A 164 -11.14 -10.72 15.69
N GLY A 165 -11.81 -11.63 14.98
CA GLY A 165 -11.46 -13.05 14.92
C GLY A 165 -10.53 -13.38 13.75
N GLN A 166 -10.12 -14.65 13.69
CA GLN A 166 -9.14 -15.18 12.72
C GLN A 166 -9.69 -16.40 11.97
N HIS A 167 -11.01 -16.45 11.73
CA HIS A 167 -11.66 -17.58 11.05
C HIS A 167 -11.02 -17.91 9.68
N TYR A 168 -10.84 -16.92 8.82
CA TYR A 168 -10.21 -17.16 7.51
C TYR A 168 -8.73 -17.56 7.61
N LEU A 169 -7.96 -17.04 8.59
CA LEU A 169 -6.59 -17.53 8.81
C LEU A 169 -6.59 -19.01 9.22
N ARG A 170 -7.54 -19.43 10.05
CA ARG A 170 -7.70 -20.83 10.45
C ARG A 170 -7.93 -21.74 9.24
N GLN A 171 -8.81 -21.33 8.34
CA GLN A 171 -9.06 -22.05 7.10
C GLN A 171 -7.81 -22.07 6.23
N ALA A 172 -7.19 -20.91 6.00
CA ALA A 172 -6.04 -20.78 5.11
C ALA A 172 -4.86 -21.64 5.54
N PHE A 173 -4.49 -21.63 6.83
CA PHE A 173 -3.41 -22.48 7.33
C PHE A 173 -3.73 -23.97 7.25
N THR A 174 -5.00 -24.35 7.39
CA THR A 174 -5.44 -25.74 7.14
C THR A 174 -5.26 -26.12 5.66
N ARG A 175 -5.56 -25.20 4.73
CA ARG A 175 -5.33 -25.38 3.28
C ARG A 175 -3.86 -25.46 2.93
N TYR A 176 -3.03 -24.56 3.46
CA TYR A 176 -1.58 -24.62 3.26
C TYR A 176 -1.00 -25.94 3.77
N HIS A 177 -1.40 -26.38 4.97
CA HIS A 177 -0.98 -27.66 5.52
C HIS A 177 -1.39 -28.83 4.62
N ARG A 178 -2.64 -28.86 4.12
CA ARG A 178 -3.09 -29.86 3.15
C ARG A 178 -2.23 -29.84 1.88
N ALA A 179 -1.97 -28.66 1.32
CA ALA A 179 -1.18 -28.48 0.11
C ALA A 179 0.27 -29.01 0.24
N MET A 180 0.86 -28.98 1.44
CA MET A 180 2.19 -29.55 1.69
C MET A 180 2.23 -31.07 1.49
N ALA A 181 1.12 -31.77 1.74
CA ALA A 181 1.01 -33.22 1.59
C ALA A 181 0.35 -33.66 0.26
N THR A 182 -0.38 -32.78 -0.41
CA THR A 182 -1.06 -33.08 -1.69
C THR A 182 -0.04 -33.40 -2.77
N THR A 183 -0.19 -34.52 -3.49
CA THR A 183 0.66 -34.92 -4.62
C THR A 183 0.16 -34.42 -5.97
N ASP A 184 -1.16 -34.36 -6.14
CA ASP A 184 -1.81 -33.88 -7.37
C ASP A 184 -1.57 -32.37 -7.58
N PRO A 185 -0.92 -31.95 -8.69
CA PRO A 185 -0.58 -30.55 -8.91
C PRO A 185 -1.80 -29.62 -9.01
N LYS A 186 -2.94 -30.10 -9.55
CA LYS A 186 -4.15 -29.30 -9.69
C LYS A 186 -4.79 -29.05 -8.32
N GLN A 187 -5.02 -30.11 -7.55
CA GLN A 187 -5.57 -30.00 -6.19
C GLN A 187 -4.68 -29.14 -5.29
N ARG A 188 -3.35 -29.23 -5.45
CA ARG A 188 -2.42 -28.38 -4.71
C ARG A 188 -2.57 -26.91 -5.12
N ALA A 189 -2.64 -26.61 -6.42
CA ALA A 189 -2.83 -25.26 -6.92
C ALA A 189 -4.15 -24.64 -6.45
N GLU A 190 -5.26 -25.38 -6.52
CA GLU A 190 -6.57 -24.92 -6.04
C GLU A 190 -6.57 -24.70 -4.52
N SER A 191 -5.93 -25.58 -3.74
CA SER A 191 -5.79 -25.41 -2.30
C SER A 191 -4.97 -24.16 -1.93
N LEU A 192 -3.92 -23.87 -2.68
CA LEU A 192 -3.11 -22.66 -2.48
C LEU A 192 -3.87 -21.39 -2.87
N LEU A 193 -4.60 -21.41 -3.97
CA LEU A 193 -5.44 -20.28 -4.38
C LEU A 193 -6.50 -19.98 -3.31
N LEU A 194 -7.20 -21.01 -2.84
CA LEU A 194 -8.18 -20.89 -1.76
C LEU A 194 -7.56 -20.29 -0.51
N ALA A 195 -6.41 -20.81 -0.07
CA ALA A 195 -5.68 -20.28 1.08
C ALA A 195 -5.30 -18.80 0.90
N ASN A 196 -4.81 -18.42 -0.30
CA ASN A 196 -4.42 -17.05 -0.60
C ASN A 196 -5.62 -16.10 -0.51
N ILE A 197 -6.76 -16.46 -1.08
CA ILE A 197 -7.99 -15.66 -1.05
C ILE A 197 -8.53 -15.53 0.38
N GLU A 198 -8.50 -16.60 1.18
CA GLU A 198 -8.91 -16.56 2.60
C GLU A 198 -8.03 -15.59 3.41
N VAL A 199 -6.70 -15.65 3.26
CA VAL A 199 -5.81 -14.66 3.92
C VAL A 199 -6.05 -13.25 3.38
N GLY A 200 -6.24 -13.10 2.07
CA GLY A 200 -6.56 -11.82 1.45
C GLY A 200 -7.85 -11.21 2.03
N LEU A 201 -8.91 -12.00 2.16
CA LEU A 201 -10.18 -11.54 2.73
C LEU A 201 -10.03 -11.12 4.19
N HIS A 202 -9.26 -11.88 4.98
CA HIS A 202 -8.92 -11.52 6.36
C HIS A 202 -8.18 -10.18 6.42
N GLU A 203 -7.12 -10.05 5.63
CA GLU A 203 -6.30 -8.85 5.53
C GLU A 203 -7.12 -7.63 5.12
N GLN A 204 -7.86 -7.73 4.01
CA GLN A 204 -8.57 -6.62 3.39
C GLN A 204 -9.75 -6.14 4.22
N THR A 205 -10.40 -7.04 4.98
CA THR A 205 -11.43 -6.67 5.96
C THR A 205 -10.82 -5.84 7.09
N ARG A 206 -9.65 -6.24 7.60
CA ARG A 206 -8.97 -5.54 8.71
C ARG A 206 -8.34 -4.21 8.28
N LEU A 207 -7.91 -4.08 7.03
CA LEU A 207 -7.27 -2.88 6.49
C LEU A 207 -8.25 -1.74 6.15
N GLN A 208 -9.55 -2.00 6.16
CA GLN A 208 -10.56 -1.01 5.75
C GLN A 208 -10.36 0.38 6.40
N PRO A 209 -10.12 0.50 7.73
CA PRO A 209 -9.91 1.82 8.35
C PRO A 209 -8.66 2.54 7.83
N GLU A 210 -7.56 1.82 7.60
CA GLU A 210 -6.32 2.39 7.11
C GLU A 210 -6.40 2.80 5.63
N ILE A 211 -7.09 2.01 4.79
CA ILE A 211 -7.37 2.34 3.39
C ILE A 211 -8.22 3.62 3.31
N THR A 212 -9.32 3.68 4.06
CA THR A 212 -10.17 4.88 4.13
C THR A 212 -9.37 6.09 4.62
N ALA A 213 -8.58 5.94 5.68
CA ALA A 213 -7.75 7.02 6.21
C ALA A 213 -6.69 7.51 5.20
N ALA A 214 -6.13 6.63 4.37
CA ALA A 214 -5.21 7.04 3.30
C ALA A 214 -5.94 7.83 2.19
N LEU A 215 -7.09 7.33 1.72
CA LEU A 215 -7.90 7.95 0.67
C LEU A 215 -8.53 9.30 1.08
N GLU A 216 -8.82 9.47 2.37
CA GLU A 216 -9.34 10.72 2.96
C GLU A 216 -8.24 11.64 3.50
N GLY A 217 -7.06 11.09 3.74
CA GLY A 217 -5.90 11.75 4.34
C GLY A 217 -5.43 13.04 3.66
N PRO A 218 -5.39 13.16 2.31
CA PRO A 218 -4.98 14.40 1.67
C PRO A 218 -6.02 15.50 1.86
N VAL A 219 -5.84 16.28 2.93
CA VAL A 219 -6.68 17.42 3.28
C VAL A 219 -5.85 18.69 3.16
N VAL A 220 -6.26 19.56 2.24
CA VAL A 220 -5.71 20.93 2.13
C VAL A 220 -6.68 21.89 2.82
N ASP A 221 -6.34 22.39 4.01
CA ASP A 221 -7.14 23.40 4.73
C ASP A 221 -6.89 24.81 4.13
N PRO A 222 -7.93 25.51 3.63
CA PRO A 222 -7.80 26.87 3.12
C PRO A 222 -7.21 27.85 4.13
N ALA A 223 -7.56 27.75 5.41
CA ALA A 223 -7.06 28.68 6.42
C ALA A 223 -5.57 28.44 6.72
N ALA A 224 -5.13 27.18 6.75
CA ALA A 224 -3.71 26.82 6.84
C ALA A 224 -2.93 27.29 5.61
N LEU A 225 -3.48 27.12 4.41
CA LEU A 225 -2.84 27.57 3.16
C LEU A 225 -2.68 29.10 3.13
N GLU A 226 -3.73 29.86 3.47
CA GLU A 226 -3.68 31.34 3.56
C GLU A 226 -2.59 31.77 4.55
N ARG A 227 -2.58 31.17 5.75
CA ARG A 227 -1.58 31.49 6.78
C ARG A 227 -0.17 31.22 6.29
N ARG A 228 0.07 30.08 5.65
CA ARG A 228 1.39 29.69 5.16
C ARG A 228 1.88 30.61 4.05
N LEU A 229 1.01 30.97 3.11
CA LEU A 229 1.33 31.91 2.03
C LEU A 229 1.70 33.28 2.58
N LEU A 230 0.92 33.82 3.52
CA LEU A 230 1.23 35.08 4.16
C LEU A 230 2.54 35.01 4.95
N ASP A 231 2.85 33.86 5.55
CA ASP A 231 4.12 33.65 6.26
C ASP A 231 5.35 33.60 5.36
N LEU A 232 5.21 33.05 4.15
CA LEU A 232 6.27 33.02 3.15
C LEU A 232 6.43 34.38 2.44
N LEU A 233 5.33 35.08 2.19
CA LEU A 233 5.30 36.34 1.44
C LEU A 233 5.70 37.56 2.27
N LEU A 234 5.40 37.58 3.58
CA LEU A 234 5.67 38.73 4.44
C LEU A 234 7.02 38.55 5.18
N PRO A 235 8.07 39.31 4.84
CA PRO A 235 9.31 39.26 5.60
C PRO A 235 9.16 39.95 6.96
N GLY A 236 9.95 39.50 7.94
CA GLY A 236 10.05 40.10 9.27
C GLY A 236 9.74 39.13 10.42
N ASN A 237 9.93 39.63 11.65
CA ASN A 237 9.61 38.89 12.87
C ASN A 237 8.08 38.77 13.08
N ARG A 238 7.66 37.98 14.08
CA ARG A 238 6.23 37.69 14.33
C ARG A 238 5.37 38.95 14.48
N LEU A 239 5.90 39.99 15.14
CA LEU A 239 5.20 41.25 15.37
C LEU A 239 4.98 42.01 14.05
N VAL A 240 6.03 42.14 13.24
CA VAL A 240 5.97 42.81 11.92
C VAL A 240 5.02 42.09 10.97
N LYS A 241 5.03 40.76 10.97
CA LYS A 241 4.07 39.94 10.20
C LYS A 241 2.64 40.20 10.65
N CYS A 242 2.38 40.28 11.95
CA CYS A 242 1.06 40.57 12.50
C CYS A 242 0.54 41.93 12.01
N LEU A 243 1.35 42.98 12.14
CA LEU A 243 1.00 44.33 11.68
C LEU A 243 0.70 44.38 10.17
N ARG A 244 1.50 43.69 9.36
CA ARG A 244 1.28 43.61 7.90
C ARG A 244 0.01 42.84 7.54
N ARG A 245 -0.35 41.78 8.28
CA ARG A 245 -1.62 41.05 8.10
C ARG A 245 -2.84 41.94 8.41
N VAL A 246 -2.75 42.75 9.46
CA VAL A 246 -3.79 43.74 9.81
C VAL A 246 -3.92 44.77 8.70
N ALA A 247 -2.80 45.33 8.22
CA ALA A 247 -2.79 46.29 7.12
C ALA A 247 -3.43 45.72 5.84
N LEU A 248 -3.14 44.47 5.47
CA LEU A 248 -3.76 43.79 4.32
C LEU A 248 -5.28 43.62 4.47
N THR A 249 -5.76 43.42 5.70
CA THR A 249 -7.18 43.31 6.01
C THR A 249 -7.85 44.68 5.84
N VAL A 250 -7.27 45.74 6.41
CA VAL A 250 -7.78 47.11 6.31
C VAL A 250 -7.78 47.63 4.88
N MET A 251 -6.74 47.31 4.09
CA MET A 251 -6.64 47.70 2.67
C MET A 251 -7.52 46.88 1.73
N GLY A 252 -8.34 45.95 2.24
CA GLY A 252 -9.22 45.09 1.43
C GLY A 252 -8.49 44.06 0.56
N ARG A 253 -7.16 43.96 0.66
CA ARG A 253 -6.32 43.08 -0.18
C ARG A 253 -6.33 41.62 0.28
N ARG A 254 -6.81 41.35 1.50
CA ARG A 254 -6.92 40.00 2.06
C ARG A 254 -8.08 39.19 1.47
N GLY A 255 -9.18 39.84 1.09
CA GLY A 255 -10.36 39.18 0.50
C GLY A 255 -10.04 38.36 -0.75
N PRO A 256 -9.40 38.96 -1.77
CA PRO A 256 -8.97 38.25 -2.98
C PRO A 256 -8.02 37.07 -2.71
N ILE A 257 -7.10 37.20 -1.74
CA ILE A 257 -6.20 36.11 -1.34
C ILE A 257 -7.01 34.95 -0.76
N ARG A 258 -7.95 35.23 0.14
CA ARG A 258 -8.79 34.20 0.77
C ARG A 258 -9.59 33.42 -0.26
N THR A 259 -10.30 34.11 -1.15
CA THR A 259 -11.09 33.45 -2.22
C THR A 259 -10.22 32.64 -3.18
N ALA A 260 -9.03 33.15 -3.55
CA ALA A 260 -8.10 32.40 -4.38
C ALA A 260 -7.53 31.17 -3.66
N THR A 261 -7.28 31.28 -2.35
CA THR A 261 -6.82 30.19 -1.49
C THR A 261 -7.88 29.10 -1.34
N GLU A 262 -9.15 29.46 -1.15
CA GLU A 262 -10.27 28.52 -1.09
C GLU A 262 -10.37 27.68 -2.37
N ARG A 263 -10.35 28.33 -3.54
CA ARG A 263 -10.39 27.66 -4.84
C ARG A 263 -9.19 26.73 -5.05
N LEU A 264 -7.98 27.22 -4.77
CA LEU A 264 -6.78 26.42 -4.91
C LEU A 264 -6.80 25.22 -3.94
N SER A 265 -7.31 25.40 -2.72
CA SER A 265 -7.39 24.32 -1.74
C SER A 265 -8.30 23.19 -2.19
N HIS A 266 -9.47 23.51 -2.76
CA HIS A 266 -10.36 22.50 -3.34
C HIS A 266 -9.71 21.75 -4.50
N HIS A 267 -9.05 22.47 -5.41
CA HIS A 267 -8.38 21.86 -6.54
C HIS A 267 -7.18 21.00 -6.12
N ALA A 268 -6.36 21.50 -5.19
CA ALA A 268 -5.22 20.77 -4.65
C ALA A 268 -5.65 19.53 -3.87
N ARG A 269 -6.75 19.59 -3.12
CA ARG A 269 -7.34 18.43 -2.45
C ARG A 269 -7.78 17.36 -3.46
N ALA A 270 -8.46 17.75 -4.53
CA ALA A 270 -8.89 16.82 -5.58
C ALA A 270 -7.70 16.14 -6.27
N LEU A 271 -6.67 16.90 -6.63
CA LEU A 271 -5.44 16.36 -7.23
C LEU A 271 -4.68 15.44 -6.28
N ALA A 272 -4.56 15.81 -5.01
CA ALA A 272 -3.90 14.98 -4.00
C ALA A 272 -4.68 13.68 -3.76
N ARG A 273 -6.02 13.73 -3.68
CA ARG A 273 -6.85 12.51 -3.62
C ARG A 273 -6.66 11.64 -4.86
N GLN A 274 -6.73 12.20 -6.06
CA GLN A 274 -6.54 11.44 -7.30
C GLN A 274 -5.15 10.79 -7.37
N ALA A 275 -4.13 11.46 -6.85
CA ALA A 275 -2.79 10.88 -6.77
C ALA A 275 -2.69 9.73 -5.78
N VAL A 276 -3.24 9.90 -4.58
CA VAL A 276 -3.29 8.83 -3.58
C VAL A 276 -4.09 7.64 -4.10
N THR A 277 -5.26 7.87 -4.70
CA THR A 277 -6.05 6.83 -5.34
C THR A 277 -5.24 6.12 -6.43
N ARG A 278 -4.63 6.84 -7.36
CA ARG A 278 -3.83 6.21 -8.43
C ARG A 278 -2.73 5.31 -7.86
N HIS A 279 -2.04 5.75 -6.81
CA HIS A 279 -0.96 4.96 -6.21
C HIS A 279 -1.44 3.75 -5.44
N LEU A 280 -2.58 3.85 -4.75
CA LEU A 280 -3.26 2.69 -4.15
C LEU A 280 -3.77 1.73 -5.22
N MET A 281 -4.17 2.27 -6.38
CA MET A 281 -4.62 1.56 -7.58
C MET A 281 -3.47 1.16 -8.51
N THR A 282 -2.23 1.11 -8.01
CA THR A 282 -1.09 0.64 -8.79
C THR A 282 -0.37 -0.45 -8.02
N LEU A 283 -0.07 -1.58 -8.68
CA LEU A 283 0.77 -2.63 -8.09
C LEU A 283 1.93 -2.98 -9.04
N ALA A 284 3.15 -2.72 -8.59
CA ALA A 284 4.36 -3.09 -9.33
C ALA A 284 4.80 -4.52 -8.99
N LEU A 285 4.70 -5.40 -9.97
CA LEU A 285 5.30 -6.74 -9.98
C LEU A 285 6.72 -6.67 -10.61
N PRO A 286 7.54 -7.74 -10.58
CA PRO A 286 8.90 -7.72 -11.15
C PRO A 286 8.98 -7.19 -12.59
N ASP A 287 8.09 -7.66 -13.44
CA ASP A 287 8.12 -7.42 -14.89
C ASP A 287 6.88 -6.70 -15.42
N GLU A 288 5.99 -6.26 -14.52
CA GLU A 288 4.67 -5.76 -14.88
C GLU A 288 4.19 -4.70 -13.89
N LEU A 289 3.45 -3.71 -14.40
CA LEU A 289 2.77 -2.71 -13.60
C LEU A 289 1.27 -2.87 -13.82
N LEU A 290 0.56 -3.26 -12.76
CA LEU A 290 -0.89 -3.40 -12.79
C LEU A 290 -1.53 -2.06 -12.41
N ASP A 291 -2.43 -1.56 -13.25
CA ASP A 291 -3.42 -0.55 -12.89
C ASP A 291 -4.67 -1.28 -12.41
N LEU A 292 -5.02 -1.11 -11.14
CA LEU A 292 -6.12 -1.84 -10.52
C LEU A 292 -7.49 -1.28 -10.97
N SER A 293 -7.51 -0.15 -11.69
CA SER A 293 -8.72 0.44 -12.28
C SER A 293 -9.01 -0.01 -13.71
N GLU A 294 -8.17 -0.90 -14.24
CA GLU A 294 -8.35 -1.53 -15.54
C GLU A 294 -8.47 -3.05 -15.36
N ASP A 295 -9.10 -3.72 -16.33
CA ASP A 295 -9.23 -5.18 -16.31
C ASP A 295 -7.85 -5.85 -16.29
N LEU A 296 -7.74 -6.95 -15.54
CA LEU A 296 -6.50 -7.69 -15.38
C LEU A 296 -5.94 -8.14 -16.75
N PRO A 297 -4.75 -7.66 -17.16
CA PRO A 297 -4.18 -7.96 -18.47
C PRO A 297 -3.47 -9.33 -18.50
N ALA A 298 -4.12 -10.37 -17.96
CA ALA A 298 -3.53 -11.69 -17.75
C ALA A 298 -4.41 -12.82 -18.30
N SER A 299 -4.02 -14.06 -18.03
CA SER A 299 -4.82 -15.25 -18.29
C SER A 299 -4.72 -16.22 -17.12
N PHE A 300 -5.72 -17.07 -16.93
CA PHE A 300 -5.65 -18.10 -15.91
C PHE A 300 -4.64 -19.17 -16.29
N PRO A 301 -3.73 -19.56 -15.38
CA PRO A 301 -2.74 -20.58 -15.67
C PRO A 301 -3.41 -21.96 -15.86
N PRO A 302 -2.81 -22.90 -16.62
CA PRO A 302 -3.48 -24.13 -17.04
C PRO A 302 -4.10 -24.98 -15.92
N LEU A 303 -3.47 -25.03 -14.74
CA LEU A 303 -4.00 -25.80 -13.60
C LEU A 303 -5.19 -25.11 -12.90
N LEU A 304 -5.40 -23.82 -13.14
CA LEU A 304 -6.45 -23.01 -12.54
C LEU A 304 -7.40 -22.41 -13.59
N THR A 305 -7.33 -22.85 -14.85
CA THR A 305 -8.28 -22.42 -15.89
C THR A 305 -9.67 -22.95 -15.58
N GLU A 306 -9.80 -24.24 -15.24
CA GLU A 306 -11.06 -24.86 -14.83
C GLU A 306 -10.97 -25.30 -13.37
N LEU A 307 -11.79 -24.71 -12.50
CA LEU A 307 -11.76 -25.00 -11.07
C LEU A 307 -12.70 -26.15 -10.70
N SER A 308 -12.26 -27.02 -9.80
CA SER A 308 -13.02 -28.20 -9.37
C SER A 308 -13.18 -28.36 -7.85
N ASP A 309 -12.34 -27.71 -7.04
CA ASP A 309 -12.49 -27.74 -5.59
C ASP A 309 -13.79 -27.04 -5.15
N PRO A 310 -14.71 -27.75 -4.46
CA PRO A 310 -16.02 -27.20 -4.13
C PRO A 310 -15.96 -26.07 -3.11
N GLU A 311 -14.94 -26.03 -2.25
CA GLU A 311 -14.79 -25.00 -1.23
C GLU A 311 -14.22 -23.71 -1.85
N LEU A 312 -13.31 -23.85 -2.82
CA LEU A 312 -12.85 -22.75 -3.66
C LEU A 312 -14.00 -22.13 -4.47
N LEU A 313 -14.79 -22.96 -5.15
CA LEU A 313 -15.95 -22.49 -5.91
C LEU A 313 -16.97 -21.76 -5.01
N ALA A 314 -17.22 -22.28 -3.81
CA ALA A 314 -18.11 -21.65 -2.84
C ALA A 314 -17.58 -20.30 -2.32
N LEU A 315 -16.26 -20.17 -2.15
CA LEU A 315 -15.65 -18.90 -1.78
C LEU A 315 -15.71 -17.89 -2.92
N LEU A 316 -15.36 -18.29 -4.14
CA LEU A 316 -15.40 -17.41 -5.33
C LEU A 316 -16.81 -16.86 -5.57
N ALA A 317 -17.85 -17.68 -5.43
CA ALA A 317 -19.24 -17.22 -5.54
C ALA A 317 -19.62 -16.10 -4.56
N ARG A 318 -18.81 -15.83 -3.52
CA ARG A 318 -18.99 -14.73 -2.56
C ARG A 318 -18.13 -13.50 -2.86
N VAL A 319 -16.95 -13.69 -3.43
CA VAL A 319 -15.93 -12.62 -3.56
C VAL A 319 -15.70 -12.18 -5.01
N ASP A 320 -16.11 -12.99 -5.97
CA ASP A 320 -15.91 -12.80 -7.40
C ASP A 320 -17.27 -12.92 -8.11
N PRO A 321 -17.87 -11.79 -8.56
CA PRO A 321 -19.14 -11.77 -9.25
C PRO A 321 -19.06 -12.25 -10.72
N THR A 322 -17.86 -12.32 -11.30
CA THR A 322 -17.65 -12.75 -12.70
C THR A 322 -16.66 -13.90 -12.77
N PRO A 323 -16.95 -15.03 -12.08
CA PRO A 323 -16.02 -16.14 -12.01
C PRO A 323 -15.74 -16.69 -13.40
N ASP A 324 -14.47 -17.02 -13.62
CA ASP A 324 -13.94 -17.51 -14.89
C ASP A 324 -13.93 -16.47 -16.03
N SER A 325 -14.13 -15.18 -15.72
CA SER A 325 -13.88 -14.09 -16.65
C SER A 325 -12.78 -13.16 -16.13
N LEU A 326 -12.06 -12.53 -17.05
CA LEU A 326 -11.16 -11.42 -16.74
C LEU A 326 -11.69 -10.08 -17.23
N THR A 327 -12.90 -10.07 -17.80
CA THR A 327 -13.64 -8.86 -18.14
C THR A 327 -14.36 -8.33 -16.91
N ASP A 328 -14.45 -7.01 -16.79
CA ASP A 328 -15.10 -6.31 -15.68
C ASP A 328 -14.45 -6.60 -14.31
N THR A 329 -13.16 -6.95 -14.31
CA THR A 329 -12.35 -7.15 -13.09
C THR A 329 -11.86 -5.82 -12.50
N ALA A 330 -11.83 -4.75 -13.30
CA ALA A 330 -11.44 -3.40 -12.89
C ALA A 330 -12.17 -2.94 -11.61
N ALA A 331 -11.41 -2.52 -10.59
CA ALA A 331 -12.01 -1.96 -9.38
C ALA A 331 -12.41 -0.49 -9.60
N GLY A 332 -13.68 -0.18 -9.38
CA GLY A 332 -14.24 1.16 -9.51
C GLY A 332 -14.06 2.04 -8.25
N ASP A 333 -14.11 1.43 -7.07
CA ASP A 333 -13.88 2.05 -5.77
C ASP A 333 -13.07 1.11 -4.86
N TRP A 334 -11.77 1.40 -4.74
CA TRP A 334 -10.87 0.64 -3.87
C TRP A 334 -11.23 0.70 -2.39
N SER A 335 -12.08 1.64 -1.97
CA SER A 335 -12.58 1.68 -0.59
C SER A 335 -13.70 0.67 -0.36
N ASP A 336 -14.37 0.19 -1.39
CA ASP A 336 -15.34 -0.90 -1.29
C ASP A 336 -14.61 -2.25 -1.18
N LEU A 337 -14.95 -3.03 -0.14
CA LEU A 337 -14.30 -4.31 0.12
C LEU A 337 -14.63 -5.35 -0.96
N SER A 338 -15.88 -5.38 -1.45
CA SER A 338 -16.33 -6.37 -2.43
C SER A 338 -15.63 -6.13 -3.76
N ASP A 339 -15.58 -4.88 -4.20
CA ASP A 339 -14.95 -4.47 -5.44
C ASP A 339 -13.43 -4.77 -5.44
N ARG A 340 -12.76 -4.42 -4.34
CA ARG A 340 -11.34 -4.74 -4.14
C ARG A 340 -11.07 -6.25 -4.10
N MET A 341 -11.91 -7.02 -3.40
CA MET A 341 -11.70 -8.46 -3.27
C MET A 341 -11.94 -9.21 -4.57
N HIS A 342 -12.83 -8.72 -5.44
CA HIS A 342 -13.01 -9.23 -6.79
C HIS A 342 -11.69 -9.18 -7.56
N TYR A 343 -11.09 -7.99 -7.68
CA TYR A 343 -9.79 -7.83 -8.36
C TYR A 343 -8.69 -8.71 -7.73
N ILE A 344 -8.60 -8.73 -6.39
CA ILE A 344 -7.54 -9.46 -5.68
C ILE A 344 -7.66 -10.98 -5.90
N ALA A 345 -8.88 -11.52 -5.93
CA ALA A 345 -9.11 -12.95 -6.14
C ALA A 345 -8.60 -13.41 -7.52
N ASP A 346 -8.95 -12.68 -8.58
CA ASP A 346 -8.47 -12.98 -9.93
C ASP A 346 -6.99 -12.71 -10.10
N MET A 347 -6.46 -11.64 -9.49
CA MET A 347 -5.02 -11.37 -9.49
C MET A 347 -4.24 -12.52 -8.85
N PHE A 348 -4.71 -13.06 -7.71
CA PHE A 348 -4.11 -14.25 -7.10
C PHE A 348 -4.17 -15.46 -8.04
N ARG A 349 -5.29 -15.68 -8.73
CA ARG A 349 -5.47 -16.79 -9.66
C ARG A 349 -4.56 -16.68 -10.88
N CYS A 350 -4.56 -15.54 -11.56
CA CYS A 350 -3.74 -15.26 -12.75
C CYS A 350 -2.24 -15.39 -12.48
N HIS A 351 -1.81 -15.04 -11.27
CA HIS A 351 -0.38 -14.98 -10.94
C HIS A 351 0.09 -16.12 -10.02
N ALA A 352 -0.77 -17.09 -9.68
CA ALA A 352 -0.46 -18.20 -8.77
C ALA A 352 0.79 -19.01 -9.17
N GLN A 353 1.07 -19.14 -10.47
CA GLN A 353 2.17 -19.95 -11.01
C GLN A 353 3.36 -19.11 -11.49
N ARG A 354 3.38 -17.80 -11.24
CA ARG A 354 4.47 -16.93 -11.68
C ARG A 354 5.66 -17.01 -10.71
N THR A 355 6.68 -17.76 -11.12
CA THR A 355 7.89 -17.99 -10.32
C THR A 355 8.72 -16.73 -10.11
N ALA A 356 8.71 -15.78 -11.05
CA ALA A 356 9.40 -14.49 -10.91
C ALA A 356 8.93 -13.69 -9.68
N LEU A 357 7.70 -13.91 -9.19
CA LEU A 357 7.22 -13.26 -7.98
C LEU A 357 7.95 -13.72 -6.70
N LEU A 358 8.65 -14.86 -6.76
CA LEU A 358 9.47 -15.38 -5.67
C LEU A 358 10.90 -14.83 -5.69
N ASP A 359 11.26 -13.99 -6.67
CA ASP A 359 12.59 -13.38 -6.73
C ASP A 359 12.79 -12.38 -5.58
N PRO A 360 14.05 -12.17 -5.13
CA PRO A 360 14.33 -11.25 -4.03
C PRO A 360 13.93 -9.81 -4.39
N PRO A 361 13.17 -9.11 -3.54
CA PRO A 361 12.75 -7.73 -3.80
C PRO A 361 13.90 -6.72 -3.66
N PHE A 362 15.02 -7.13 -3.08
CA PHE A 362 16.18 -6.29 -2.81
C PHE A 362 17.48 -7.03 -3.15
N THR A 363 18.50 -6.26 -3.49
CA THR A 363 19.87 -6.77 -3.66
C THR A 363 20.49 -7.16 -2.32
N PRO A 364 21.50 -8.05 -2.30
CA PRO A 364 22.20 -8.43 -1.06
C PRO A 364 22.76 -7.22 -0.28
N GLU A 365 23.28 -6.21 -0.99
CA GLU A 365 23.83 -4.98 -0.39
C GLU A 365 22.72 -4.16 0.30
N GLN A 366 21.53 -4.12 -0.31
CA GLN A 366 20.38 -3.45 0.29
C GLN A 366 19.89 -4.19 1.54
N VAL A 367 19.87 -5.52 1.51
CA VAL A 367 19.53 -6.36 2.67
C VAL A 367 20.52 -6.12 3.82
N ALA A 368 21.82 -6.09 3.55
CA ALA A 368 22.84 -5.81 4.55
C ALA A 368 22.66 -4.40 5.17
N ALA A 369 22.42 -3.38 4.35
CA ALA A 369 22.21 -2.02 4.84
C ALA A 369 20.97 -1.91 5.75
N MET A 370 19.83 -2.51 5.37
CA MET A 370 18.63 -2.48 6.20
C MET A 370 18.78 -3.35 7.45
N ALA A 371 19.57 -4.44 7.42
CA ALA A 371 19.86 -5.22 8.62
C ALA A 371 20.59 -4.39 9.69
N GLU A 372 21.46 -3.47 9.28
CA GLU A 372 22.13 -2.51 10.17
C GLU A 372 21.26 -1.30 10.58
N GLY A 373 20.00 -1.24 10.13
CA GLY A 373 19.09 -0.15 10.43
C GLY A 373 19.27 1.08 9.54
N ARG A 374 19.98 0.95 8.43
CA ARG A 374 20.23 2.04 7.48
C ARG A 374 19.28 1.95 6.30
N ARG A 375 18.84 3.10 5.78
CA ARG A 375 18.15 3.16 4.48
C ARG A 375 19.16 2.85 3.36
N PRO A 376 18.93 1.83 2.52
CA PRO A 376 19.81 1.55 1.39
C PRO A 376 19.67 2.58 0.27
N SER A 377 20.71 2.69 -0.58
CA SER A 377 20.66 3.48 -1.80
C SER A 377 20.02 2.71 -2.97
N GLY A 378 19.66 3.44 -4.04
CA GLY A 378 19.15 2.85 -5.28
C GLY A 378 17.63 2.73 -5.31
N ARG A 379 17.11 1.92 -6.26
CA ARG A 379 15.68 1.63 -6.39
C ARG A 379 15.26 0.70 -5.25
N LEU A 380 14.27 1.13 -4.47
CA LEU A 380 13.72 0.42 -3.31
C LEU A 380 12.31 -0.09 -3.60
#